data_AF-M0HFP0-F1
#
_entry.id   AF-M0HFP0-F1
#
_cell.length_a   1.000
_cell.length_b   1.000
_cell.length_c   1.000
_cell.angle_alpha   90.00
_cell.angle_beta   90.00
_cell.angle_gamma   90.00
#
_symmetry.space_group_name_H-M   'P 1'
#
loop_
_entity.id
_entity.type
_entity.pdbx_description
1 polymer ?
#
loop_
_entity_poly.entity_id
_entity_poly.type
_entity_poly.pdbx_seq_one_letter_code
_entity_poly.pdbx_strand_id
1 'polypeptide(L)' 'MRYLFAGYILAVLLVQAAGGGDAFPITNGIKTVNVALLLGLVILLLVNYYVHHSETSPRIHE' A
#
# COMPACT_ATOMS: atom_id res chain seq x y z
N MET A 1 -13.51 -0.77 0.96
CA MET A 1 -12.45 -1.62 0.36
C MET A 1 -12.01 -1.19 -1.04
N ARG A 2 -12.89 -1.17 -2.05
CA ARG A 2 -12.51 -0.88 -3.45
C ARG A 2 -11.79 0.48 -3.66
N TYR A 3 -12.18 1.50 -2.91
CA TYR A 3 -11.62 2.85 -2.99
C TYR A 3 -10.20 2.96 -2.40
N LEU A 4 -9.88 2.19 -1.35
CA LEU A 4 -8.54 2.19 -0.74
C LEU A 4 -7.51 1.57 -1.68
N PHE A 5 -7.87 0.45 -2.30
CA PHE A 5 -7.01 -0.23 -3.27
C PHE A 5 -6.78 0.62 -4.53
N ALA A 6 -7.84 1.26 -5.05
CA ALA A 6 -7.72 2.19 -6.17
C ALA A 6 -6.85 3.40 -5.83
N GLY A 7 -6.99 3.97 -4.63
CA GLY A 7 -6.17 5.08 -4.15
C GLY A 7 -4.69 4.70 -4.03
N TYR A 8 -4.39 3.49 -3.58
CA TYR A 8 -3.02 2.97 -3.53
C TYR A 8 -2.41 2.82 -4.92
N ILE A 9 -3.13 2.23 -5.88
CA ILE A 9 -2.63 2.09 -7.26
C ILE A 9 -2.38 3.47 -7.88
N LEU A 10 -3.27 4.43 -7.65
CA LEU A 10 -3.07 5.82 -8.08
C LEU A 10 -1.81 6.43 -7.46
N ALA A 11 -1.57 6.22 -6.17
CA ALA A 11 -0.36 6.70 -5.49
C ALA A 11 0.91 6.06 -6.07
N VAL A 12 0.91 4.74 -6.32
CA VAL A 12 2.03 4.04 -6.97
C VAL A 12 2.28 4.58 -8.37
N LEU A 13 1.24 4.76 -9.17
CA LEU A 13 1.35 5.29 -10.54
C LEU A 13 1.86 6.72 -10.53
N LEU A 14 1.39 7.57 -9.61
CA LEU A 14 1.85 8.95 -9.45
C LEU A 14 3.31 9.00 -9.02
N VAL A 15 3.74 8.16 -8.07
CA VAL A 15 5.13 8.09 -7.62
C VAL A 15 6.04 7.55 -8.72
N GLN A 16 5.58 6.58 -9.50
CA GLN A 16 6.32 6.05 -10.65
C GLN A 16 6.41 7.09 -11.78
N ALA A 17 5.32 7.82 -12.07
CA ALA A 17 5.27 8.87 -13.08
C ALA A 17 6.01 10.15 -12.68
N ALA A 18 6.03 10.51 -11.39
CA ALA A 18 6.76 11.66 -10.85
C ALA A 18 8.29 11.45 -10.81
N GLY A 19 8.78 10.39 -11.46
CA GLY A 19 10.20 10.13 -11.55
C GLY A 19 10.71 9.37 -10.34
N GLY A 20 10.19 8.16 -10.10
CA GLY A 20 10.94 7.08 -9.43
C GLY A 20 12.30 6.74 -10.11
N GLY A 21 12.77 7.57 -11.03
CA GLY A 21 14.13 7.73 -11.54
C GLY A 21 15.07 8.44 -10.54
N ASP A 22 16.21 8.93 -11.03
CA ASP A 22 17.44 9.27 -10.28
C ASP A 22 17.33 10.36 -9.19
N ALA A 23 16.14 10.91 -8.95
CA ALA A 23 15.87 11.86 -7.87
C ALA A 23 15.87 11.22 -6.47
N PHE A 24 15.72 9.90 -6.38
CA PHE A 24 15.68 9.19 -5.10
C PHE A 24 16.98 8.44 -4.79
N PRO A 25 17.51 8.57 -3.56
CA PRO A 25 18.76 7.93 -3.19
C PRO A 25 18.66 6.41 -3.25
N ILE A 26 19.63 5.80 -3.93
CA ILE A 26 19.79 4.34 -4.01
C ILE A 26 20.66 3.92 -2.83
N THR A 27 20.12 3.09 -1.93
CA THR A 27 20.88 2.52 -0.81
C THR A 27 20.99 1.03 -1.03
N ASN A 28 22.21 0.48 -1.05
CA ASN A 28 22.47 -0.95 -1.27
C ASN A 28 21.82 -1.51 -2.56
N GLY A 29 21.81 -0.73 -3.65
CA GLY A 29 21.23 -1.13 -4.93
C GLY A 29 19.69 -1.09 -4.99
N ILE A 30 19.02 -0.73 -3.89
CA ILE A 30 17.57 -0.59 -3.81
C ILE A 30 17.21 0.90 -3.79
N LYS A 31 16.29 1.30 -4.68
CA LYS A 31 15.70 2.64 -4.63
C LYS A 31 14.84 2.79 -3.38
N THR A 32 15.11 3.80 -2.56
CA THR A 32 14.33 4.10 -1.34
C THR A 32 12.83 4.25 -1.63
N VAL A 33 12.47 4.81 -2.79
CA VAL A 33 11.07 4.90 -3.24
C VAL A 33 10.40 3.52 -3.40
N ASN A 34 11.13 2.50 -3.86
CA ASN A 34 10.58 1.15 -4.01
C ASN A 34 10.31 0.53 -2.63
N VAL A 35 11.18 0.76 -1.64
CA VAL A 35 10.98 0.27 -0.26
C VAL A 35 9.78 0.96 0.39
N ALA A 36 9.63 2.27 0.19
CA ALA A 36 8.50 3.03 0.71
C ALA A 36 7.17 2.58 0.10
N LEU A 37 7.13 2.34 -1.22
CA LEU A 37 5.96 1.80 -1.90
C LEU A 37 5.64 0.38 -1.42
N LEU A 38 6.64 -0.48 -1.26
CA LEU A 38 6.47 -1.83 -0.72
C LEU A 38 5.88 -1.81 0.70
N LEU A 39 6.40 -0.94 1.58
CA LEU A 39 5.85 -0.75 2.92
C LEU A 39 4.40 -0.27 2.89
N GLY A 40 4.08 0.68 1.99
CA GLY A 40 2.71 1.13 1.75
C GLY A 40 1.78 0.00 1.33
N LEU A 41 2.23 -0.87 0.42
CA LEU A 41 1.47 -2.06 -0.01
C LEU A 41 1.16 -2.99 1.17
N VAL A 42 2.18 -3.29 1.98
CA VAL A 42 2.06 -4.23 3.11
C VAL A 42 1.07 -3.68 4.14
N ILE A 43 1.14 -2.37 4.45
CA ILE A 43 0.19 -1.72 5.35
C ILE A 43 -1.23 -1.82 4.78
N LEU A 44 -1.42 -1.57 3.49
CA LEU A 44 -2.75 -1.67 2.87
C LEU A 44 -3.30 -3.08 2.88
N LEU A 45 -2.46 -4.09 2.63
CA LEU A 45 -2.84 -5.50 2.71
C LEU A 45 -3.23 -5.89 4.13
N LEU A 46 -2.48 -5.44 5.13
CA LEU A 46 -2.81 -5.64 6.55
C LEU A 46 -4.14 -4.99 6.91
N VAL A 47 -4.34 -3.72 6.54
CA VAL A 47 -5.60 -3.01 6.79
C VAL A 47 -6.76 -3.72 6.10
N ASN A 48 -6.59 -4.13 4.84
CA ASN A 48 -7.61 -4.87 4.11
C ASN A 48 -7.91 -6.22 4.76
N TYR A 49 -6.90 -6.94 5.24
CA TYR A 49 -7.06 -8.20 5.96
C TYR A 49 -7.84 -7.99 7.26
N TYR A 50 -7.45 -7.02 8.09
CA TYR A 50 -8.12 -6.73 9.37
C TYR A 50 -9.57 -6.27 9.19
N VAL A 51 -9.83 -5.38 8.22
CA VAL A 51 -11.19 -4.90 7.94
C VAL A 51 -12.04 -6.04 7.37
N HIS A 52 -11.48 -6.89 6.50
CA HIS A 52 -12.22 -8.05 5.99
C HIS A 52 -12.50 -9.08 7.10
N HIS A 53 -11.56 -9.27 8.04
CA HIS A 53 -11.72 -10.15 9.17
C HIS A 53 -12.74 -9.63 10.19
N SER A 54 -12.78 -8.32 10.44
CA SER A 54 -13.76 -7.72 11.34
C SER A 54 -15.18 -7.73 10.75
N GLU A 55 -15.31 -7.66 9.42
CA GLU A 55 -16.58 -7.81 8.70
C GLU A 55 -17.06 -9.28 8.65
N THR A 56 -16.15 -10.26 8.70
CA THR A 56 -16.49 -11.70 8.66
C THR A 56 -16.69 -12.34 10.03
N SER A 57 -16.49 -11.61 11.12
CA SER A 57 -16.93 -12.06 12.44
C SER A 57 -18.45 -11.79 12.56
N PRO A 58 -19.32 -12.83 12.54
CA PRO A 58 -20.72 -12.61 12.84
C PRO A 58 -20.74 -12.09 14.28
N ARG A 59 -21.07 -10.81 14.45
CA ARG A 59 -21.41 -10.29 15.78
C ARG A 59 -22.49 -11.21 16.31
N ILE A 60 -22.15 -11.97 17.34
CA ILE A 60 -23.11 -12.68 18.17
C ILE A 60 -24.00 -11.57 18.73
N HIS A 61 -25.13 -11.36 18.05
CA HIS A 61 -26.25 -10.60 18.57
C HIS A 61 -26.92 -11.51 19.58
N GLU A 62 -26.48 -11.40 20.84
CA GLU A 62 -27.29 -11.76 22.00
C GLU A 62 -28.47 -10.78 22.16
#